data_AF-A0A956PL79-F1
#
_entry.id   AF-A0A956PL79-F1
#
_cell.length_a   1.000
_cell.length_b   1.000
_cell.length_c   1.000
_cell.angle_alpha   90.00
_cell.angle_beta   90.00
_cell.angle_gamma   90.00
#
_symmetry.space_group_name_H-M   'P 1'
#
loop_
_entity.id
_entity.type
_entity.pdbx_description
1 polymer ?
#
loop_
_entity_poly.entity_id
_entity_poly.type
_entity_poly.pdbx_seq_one_letter_code
_entity_poly.pdbx_strand_id
1 'polypeptide(L)'
;MRVRRIIAILGLLLLSPLVAPAEEKPGAGQVHYTSGSQGSFQGPEKNFTGTVQVEVLFPKNDQADFSGAYVTFQPGARSAWHSHPAGQHIVVTDGVCLTGTRDGRILRCEAGDTVWCPPNTDHWHGAT
;
A
#
# COMPACT_ATOMS: atom_id res chain seq x y z
N MET A 1 24.35 -8.54 40.06
CA MET A 1 24.38 -9.59 41.10
C MET A 1 23.13 -10.45 40.96
N ARG A 2 23.31 -11.79 40.92
CA ARG A 2 22.42 -12.96 41.19
C ARG A 2 20.88 -12.78 41.08
N VAL A 3 20.10 -13.72 40.53
CA VAL A 3 20.04 -15.16 40.88
C VAL A 3 19.55 -15.98 39.68
N ARG A 4 20.23 -17.10 39.37
CA ARG A 4 19.69 -18.17 38.51
C ARG A 4 18.96 -19.17 39.39
N ARG A 5 17.68 -19.45 39.10
CA ARG A 5 16.95 -20.58 39.70
C ARG A 5 17.02 -21.75 38.74
N ILE A 6 17.63 -22.85 39.18
CA ILE A 6 17.62 -24.15 38.49
C ILE A 6 16.37 -24.88 38.98
N ILE A 7 15.44 -25.18 38.08
CA ILE A 7 14.37 -26.14 38.33
C ILE A 7 14.82 -27.44 37.66
N ALA A 8 15.07 -28.47 38.47
CA ALA A 8 15.21 -29.84 37.99
C ALA A 8 13.79 -30.38 37.73
N ILE A 9 13.46 -30.67 36.48
CA ILE A 9 12.24 -31.40 36.13
C ILE A 9 12.64 -32.86 35.89
N LEU A 10 12.06 -33.74 36.70
CA LEU A 10 12.14 -35.18 36.62
C LEU A 10 11.51 -35.63 35.29
N GLY A 11 12.30 -36.29 34.44
CA GLY A 11 11.90 -36.65 33.08
C GLY A 11 10.83 -37.74 33.06
N LEU A 12 9.65 -37.40 32.54
CA LEU A 12 8.72 -38.36 31.98
C LEU A 12 9.09 -38.55 30.51
N LEU A 13 9.63 -39.72 30.14
CA LEU A 13 9.88 -40.09 28.75
C LEU A 13 8.53 -40.34 28.06
N LEU A 14 7.92 -39.27 27.57
CA LEU A 14 6.86 -39.34 26.58
C LEU A 14 7.52 -39.67 25.24
N LEU A 15 7.13 -40.79 24.63
CA LEU A 15 7.46 -41.08 23.24
C LEU A 15 6.81 -39.97 22.38
N SER A 16 7.57 -38.94 22.05
CA SER A 16 7.13 -37.91 21.12
C SER A 16 7.00 -38.56 19.74
N PRO A 17 5.86 -38.42 19.04
CA PRO A 17 5.84 -38.75 17.63
C PRO A 17 6.92 -37.92 16.94
N LEU A 18 7.64 -38.53 16.01
CA LEU A 18 8.61 -37.85 15.16
C LEU A 18 7.83 -36.85 14.31
N VAL A 19 7.65 -35.63 14.82
CA VAL A 19 7.12 -34.52 14.04
C VAL A 19 8.25 -34.20 13.06
N ALA A 20 8.04 -34.57 11.79
CA ALA A 20 8.90 -34.10 10.72
C ALA A 20 9.02 -32.58 10.83
N PRO A 21 10.23 -31.99 10.71
CA PRO A 21 10.36 -30.55 10.72
C PRO A 21 9.42 -29.98 9.67
N ALA A 22 8.47 -29.17 10.11
CA ALA A 22 7.62 -28.43 9.21
C ALA A 22 8.55 -27.62 8.29
N GLU A 23 8.39 -27.78 6.98
CA GLU A 23 9.01 -26.87 6.02
C GLU A 23 8.67 -25.45 6.45
N GLU A 24 9.69 -24.68 6.81
CA GLU A 24 9.55 -23.27 7.13
C GLU A 24 9.11 -22.58 5.84
N LYS A 25 7.82 -22.28 5.72
CA LYS A 25 7.29 -21.55 4.56
C LYS A 25 8.09 -20.24 4.46
N PRO A 26 8.72 -19.95 3.30
CA PRO A 26 9.29 -18.63 3.07
C PRO A 26 8.18 -17.60 3.30
N GLY A 27 8.37 -16.68 4.26
CA GLY A 27 7.37 -15.65 4.59
C GLY A 27 6.56 -15.86 5.86
N ALA A 28 7.02 -16.63 6.84
CA ALA A 28 6.31 -16.84 8.12
C ALA A 28 6.27 -15.61 9.08
N GLY A 29 6.47 -14.38 8.58
CA GLY A 29 6.53 -13.17 9.40
C GLY A 29 5.95 -11.92 8.71
N GLN A 30 5.66 -10.89 9.50
CA GLN A 30 5.20 -9.60 8.99
C GLN A 30 6.34 -8.87 8.27
N VAL A 31 6.03 -8.25 7.13
CA VAL A 31 6.94 -7.30 6.46
C VAL A 31 6.60 -5.89 6.93
N HIS A 32 7.58 -5.20 7.52
CA HIS A 32 7.45 -3.80 7.93
C HIS A 32 8.12 -2.90 6.90
N TYR A 33 7.32 -2.16 6.15
CA TYR A 33 7.80 -1.07 5.30
C TYR A 33 7.95 0.19 6.14
N THR A 34 9.18 0.56 6.49
CA THR A 34 9.44 1.79 7.24
C THR A 34 9.21 3.01 6.36
N SER A 35 8.73 4.11 6.94
CA SER A 35 8.48 5.37 6.22
C SER A 35 9.73 5.82 5.44
N GLY A 36 9.53 6.24 4.18
CA GLY A 36 10.59 6.67 3.27
C GLY A 36 11.48 5.57 2.69
N SER A 37 11.34 4.31 3.11
CA SER A 37 12.25 3.24 2.69
C SER A 37 12.10 2.78 1.23
N GLN A 38 10.93 2.96 0.63
CA GLN A 38 10.65 2.52 -0.75
C GLN A 38 11.04 3.56 -1.81
N GLY A 39 11.48 4.74 -1.37
CA GLY A 39 11.88 5.84 -2.25
C GLY A 39 10.73 6.71 -2.73
N SER A 40 11.12 7.79 -3.41
CA SER A 40 10.21 8.79 -3.95
C SER A 40 10.71 9.31 -5.30
N PHE A 41 9.81 9.77 -6.15
CA PHE A 41 10.14 10.29 -7.48
C PHE A 41 9.10 11.30 -7.99
N GLN A 42 9.54 12.17 -8.90
CA GLN A 42 8.65 13.09 -9.60
C GLN A 42 7.81 12.34 -10.63
N GLY A 43 6.51 12.61 -10.65
CA GLY A 43 5.55 12.05 -11.59
C GLY A 43 6.01 12.30 -13.04
N PRO A 44 6.18 11.26 -13.87
CA PRO A 44 6.59 11.45 -15.26
C PRO A 44 5.58 12.30 -16.03
N GLU A 45 6.05 13.26 -16.83
CA GLU A 45 5.19 14.18 -17.61
C GLU A 45 4.19 13.48 -18.52
N LYS A 46 4.52 12.27 -19.00
CA LYS A 46 3.59 11.44 -19.79
C LYS A 46 2.36 10.98 -19.02
N ASN A 47 2.46 10.90 -17.69
CA ASN A 47 1.41 10.40 -16.80
C ASN A 47 0.73 11.52 -16.01
N PHE A 48 1.31 12.72 -15.97
CA PHE A 48 0.85 13.81 -15.11
C PHE A 48 0.98 15.16 -15.82
N THR A 49 0.03 16.05 -15.53
CA THR A 49 0.15 17.48 -15.82
C THR A 49 0.47 18.21 -14.52
N GLY A 50 1.44 19.13 -14.53
CA GLY A 50 1.89 19.86 -13.35
C GLY A 50 2.87 19.07 -12.48
N THR A 51 3.17 19.60 -11.30
CA THR A 51 4.13 18.98 -10.37
C THR A 51 3.43 17.96 -9.47
N VAL A 52 3.90 16.72 -9.54
CA VAL A 52 3.37 15.60 -8.76
C VAL A 52 4.52 14.84 -8.11
N GLN A 53 4.49 14.69 -6.79
CA GLN A 53 5.46 13.87 -6.06
C GLN A 53 4.82 12.53 -5.70
N VAL A 54 5.50 11.43 -6.02
CA VAL A 54 5.08 10.08 -5.64
C VAL A 54 6.04 9.55 -4.58
N GLU A 55 5.51 9.06 -3.46
CA GLU A 55 6.24 8.34 -2.41
C GLU A 55 5.65 6.94 -2.28
N VAL A 56 6.45 5.91 -2.54
CA VAL A 56 5.97 4.53 -2.49
C VAL A 56 5.84 4.09 -1.03
N LEU A 57 4.71 3.47 -0.68
CA LEU A 57 4.46 2.94 0.67
C LEU A 57 4.75 1.46 0.75
N PHE A 58 4.26 0.72 -0.24
CA PHE A 58 4.54 -0.70 -0.40
C PHE A 58 4.45 -1.10 -1.88
N PRO A 59 5.36 -1.96 -2.35
CA PRO A 59 5.29 -2.54 -3.68
C PRO A 59 4.26 -3.67 -3.72
N LYS A 60 3.92 -4.12 -4.93
CA LYS A 60 3.21 -5.37 -5.11
C LYS A 60 4.07 -6.58 -4.74
N ASN A 61 3.42 -7.70 -4.41
CA ASN A 61 4.08 -8.97 -4.15
C ASN A 61 3.35 -10.12 -4.86
N ASP A 62 3.86 -11.34 -4.71
CA ASP A 62 3.36 -12.52 -5.42
C ASP A 62 1.93 -12.92 -5.04
N GLN A 63 1.42 -12.43 -3.91
CA GLN A 63 0.10 -12.74 -3.35
C GLN A 63 -0.89 -11.57 -3.55
N ALA A 64 -0.37 -10.35 -3.63
CA ALA A 64 -1.13 -9.11 -3.74
C ALA A 64 -0.57 -8.27 -4.90
N ASP A 65 -1.26 -8.33 -6.05
CA ASP A 65 -0.90 -7.58 -7.27
C ASP A 65 -1.40 -6.13 -7.22
N PHE A 66 -1.16 -5.44 -6.10
CA PHE A 66 -1.41 -4.01 -5.96
C PHE A 66 -0.29 -3.36 -5.16
N SER A 67 -0.10 -2.06 -5.39
CA SER A 67 0.88 -1.24 -4.67
C SER A 67 0.17 -0.03 -4.07
N GLY A 68 0.83 0.59 -3.09
CA GLY A 68 0.35 1.81 -2.44
C GLY A 68 1.40 2.89 -2.50
N ALA A 69 0.96 4.12 -2.70
CA ALA A 69 1.81 5.30 -2.69
C ALA A 69 1.04 6.50 -2.14
N TYR A 70 1.76 7.42 -1.48
CA TYR A 70 1.28 8.79 -1.37
C TYR A 70 1.57 9.50 -2.68
N VAL A 71 0.55 10.16 -3.23
CA VAL A 71 0.67 10.96 -4.45
C VAL A 71 0.24 12.38 -4.11
N THR A 72 1.22 13.28 -4.04
CA THR A 72 1.00 14.69 -3.71
C THR A 72 0.94 15.50 -4.99
N PHE A 73 -0.23 16.09 -5.26
CA PHE A 73 -0.46 16.99 -6.38
C PHE A 73 -0.29 18.43 -5.91
N GLN A 74 0.58 19.20 -6.57
CA GLN A 74 0.57 20.66 -6.39
C GLN A 74 -0.70 21.26 -7.00
N PRO A 75 -1.10 22.50 -6.62
CA PRO A 75 -2.29 23.14 -7.17
C PRO A 75 -2.33 23.10 -8.71
N GLY A 76 -3.48 22.72 -9.26
CA GLY A 76 -3.72 22.50 -10.68
C GLY A 76 -3.07 21.25 -11.30
N ALA A 77 -2.29 20.46 -10.54
CA ALA A 77 -1.69 19.22 -11.03
C ALA A 77 -2.68 18.05 -10.99
N ARG A 78 -2.60 17.16 -11.98
CA ARG A 78 -3.47 15.98 -12.08
C ARG A 78 -2.81 14.84 -12.86
N SER A 79 -3.34 13.64 -12.67
CA SER A 79 -3.01 12.50 -13.54
C SER A 79 -3.53 12.75 -14.96
N ALA A 80 -2.91 12.08 -15.92
CA ALA A 80 -3.50 11.80 -17.20
C ALA A 80 -4.75 10.92 -17.02
N TRP A 81 -5.55 10.84 -18.08
CA TRP A 81 -6.62 9.86 -18.19
C TRP A 81 -6.03 8.45 -18.22
N HIS A 82 -6.57 7.56 -17.39
CA HIS A 82 -6.11 6.19 -17.28
C HIS A 82 -7.19 5.29 -16.66
N SER A 83 -6.94 3.98 -16.67
CA SER A 83 -7.77 2.99 -16.00
C SER A 83 -6.92 1.92 -15.33
N HIS A 84 -7.50 1.22 -14.35
CA HIS A 84 -6.86 0.11 -13.64
C HIS A 84 -7.67 -1.17 -13.84
N PRO A 85 -7.04 -2.30 -14.23
CA PRO A 85 -7.77 -3.55 -14.51
C PRO A 85 -8.42 -4.16 -13.26
N ALA A 86 -7.86 -3.90 -12.08
CA ALA A 86 -8.42 -4.33 -10.79
C ALA A 86 -9.20 -3.20 -10.07
N GLY A 87 -9.34 -2.02 -10.69
CA GLY A 87 -9.84 -0.82 -10.05
C GLY A 87 -8.80 -0.13 -9.15
N GLN A 88 -9.20 0.94 -8.47
CA GLN A 88 -8.34 1.72 -7.59
C GLN A 88 -9.13 2.30 -6.41
N HIS A 89 -8.56 2.21 -5.22
CA HIS A 89 -9.01 2.99 -4.07
C HIS A 89 -8.13 4.22 -3.89
N ILE A 90 -8.75 5.38 -3.67
CA ILE A 90 -8.08 6.63 -3.31
C ILE A 90 -8.55 6.98 -1.91
N VAL A 91 -7.60 7.25 -1.01
CA VAL A 91 -7.88 7.80 0.32
C VAL A 91 -7.28 9.19 0.33
N VAL A 92 -8.13 10.21 0.51
CA VAL A 92 -7.65 11.60 0.58
C VAL A 92 -7.13 11.83 1.98
N THR A 93 -5.84 12.08 2.12
CA THR A 93 -5.20 12.25 3.43
C THR A 93 -5.03 13.72 3.85
N ASP A 94 -4.98 14.64 2.88
CA ASP A 94 -4.86 16.08 3.10
C ASP A 94 -5.42 16.84 1.90
N GLY A 95 -5.84 18.09 2.11
CA GLY A 95 -6.29 18.99 1.05
C GLY A 95 -7.61 18.60 0.37
N VAL A 96 -7.76 19.04 -0.88
CA VAL A 96 -8.93 18.81 -1.73
C VAL A 96 -8.50 18.06 -2.98
N CYS A 97 -9.16 16.94 -3.25
CA CYS A 97 -8.99 16.13 -4.45
C CYS A 97 -10.19 16.31 -5.38
N LEU A 98 -9.92 16.41 -6.68
CA LEU A 98 -10.92 16.23 -7.73
C LEU A 98 -10.64 14.90 -8.44
N THR A 99 -11.70 14.14 -8.73
CA THR A 99 -11.64 12.98 -9.61
C THR A 99 -12.73 13.09 -10.68
N GLY A 100 -12.40 12.78 -11.92
CA GLY A 100 -13.32 12.91 -13.04
C GLY A 100 -13.35 11.68 -13.94
N THR A 101 -14.54 11.31 -14.41
CA THR A 101 -14.77 10.20 -15.34
C THR A 101 -15.15 10.70 -16.73
N ARG A 102 -15.00 9.85 -17.75
CA ARG A 102 -15.24 10.22 -19.16
C ARG A 102 -16.68 10.64 -19.48
N ASP A 103 -17.64 10.22 -18.68
CA ASP A 103 -19.04 10.64 -18.80
C ASP A 103 -19.32 12.04 -18.23
N GLY A 104 -18.27 12.75 -17.78
CA GLY A 104 -18.36 14.12 -17.31
C GLY A 104 -18.70 14.27 -15.83
N ARG A 105 -18.82 13.18 -15.06
CA ARG A 105 -18.96 13.29 -13.61
C ARG A 105 -17.63 13.71 -12.99
N ILE A 106 -17.70 14.66 -12.07
CA ILE A 106 -16.58 15.11 -11.25
C ILE A 106 -16.99 14.98 -9.79
N LEU A 107 -16.18 14.29 -9.00
CA LEU A 107 -16.32 14.28 -7.55
C LEU A 107 -15.26 15.21 -6.96
N ARG A 108 -15.67 15.96 -5.94
CA ARG A 108 -14.79 16.72 -5.06
C ARG A 108 -14.73 16.01 -3.72
N CYS A 109 -13.54 15.73 -3.25
CA CYS A 109 -13.27 14.97 -2.04
C CYS A 109 -12.31 15.76 -1.14
N GLU A 110 -12.46 15.62 0.17
CA GLU A 110 -11.61 16.27 1.18
C GLU A 110 -10.93 15.22 2.07
N ALA A 111 -10.01 15.64 2.93
CA ALA A 111 -9.31 14.74 3.84
C ALA A 111 -10.29 13.85 4.64
N GLY A 112 -10.06 12.54 4.61
CA GLY A 112 -10.93 11.53 5.21
C GLY A 112 -11.88 10.86 4.23
N ASP A 113 -12.16 11.48 3.08
CA ASP A 113 -12.97 10.85 2.02
C ASP A 113 -12.21 9.73 1.31
N THR A 114 -12.97 8.76 0.81
CA THR A 114 -12.44 7.66 0.01
C THR A 114 -13.20 7.53 -1.30
N VAL A 115 -12.49 7.24 -2.39
CA VAL A 115 -13.07 6.98 -3.71
C VAL A 115 -12.74 5.56 -4.13
N TRP A 116 -13.75 4.84 -4.59
CA TRP A 116 -13.57 3.60 -5.35
C TRP A 116 -13.77 3.88 -6.84
N CYS A 117 -12.72 3.65 -7.62
CA CYS A 117 -12.74 3.65 -9.08
C CYS A 117 -12.86 2.20 -9.57
N PRO A 118 -14.01 1.74 -10.07
CA PRO A 118 -14.19 0.35 -10.49
C PRO A 118 -13.24 -0.06 -11.63
N PRO A 119 -12.99 -1.38 -11.80
CA PRO A 119 -12.20 -1.91 -12.90
C PRO A 119 -12.49 -1.29 -14.26
N ASN A 120 -11.43 -0.92 -14.97
CA ASN A 120 -11.48 -0.37 -16.33
C ASN A 120 -12.23 0.97 -16.49
N THR A 121 -12.62 1.64 -15.40
CA THR A 121 -13.17 3.00 -15.45
C THR A 121 -12.07 3.97 -15.89
N ASP A 122 -12.25 4.64 -17.02
CA ASP A 122 -11.33 5.70 -17.47
C ASP A 122 -11.59 6.98 -16.67
N HIS A 123 -10.56 7.43 -15.95
CA HIS A 123 -10.64 8.52 -14.99
C HIS A 123 -9.32 9.30 -14.89
N TRP A 124 -9.40 10.47 -14.25
CA TRP A 124 -8.25 11.22 -13.76
C TRP A 124 -8.51 11.70 -12.33
N HIS A 125 -7.45 12.02 -11.60
CA HIS A 125 -7.57 12.67 -10.30
C HIS A 125 -6.41 13.63 -10.04
N GLY A 126 -6.63 14.65 -9.21
CA GLY A 126 -5.63 15.68 -8.94
C GLY A 126 -6.07 16.72 -7.93
N ALA A 127 -5.28 17.77 -7.79
CA ALA A 127 -5.59 18.94 -6.97
C ALA A 127 -6.25 20.03 -7.83
N THR A 128 -6.99 20.93 -7.17
CA THR A 128 -7.48 22.19 -7.75
C THR A 128 -6.35 23.19 -7.97
#